data_AF-A0A7S2GYU6-F1
#
_entry.id   AF-A0A7S2GYU6-F1
#
_cell.length_a   1.000
_cell.length_b   1.000
_cell.length_c   1.000
_cell.angle_alpha   90.00
_cell.angle_beta   90.00
_cell.angle_gamma   90.00
#
_symmetry.space_group_name_H-M   'P 1'
#
loop_
_entity.id
_entity.type
_entity.pdbx_description
1 polymer ?
#
loop_
_entity_poly.entity_id
_entity_poly.type
_entity_poly.pdbx_seq_one_letter_code
_entity_poly.pdbx_strand_id
1 'polypeptide(L)'
;SKFASFIKQLNNYDFHNVTSKIPYEEGKKEWTYFNHDYFQPDRADLLQYIHLRKKGDDNDEKMVRTKSSHKKRRLQSDTLQETMTSQQSEMTSLQKQVHQQANAILQLKTNLDEMRNVIQEMQVAMGRDGGTRLSMIFSDEGEFNEEEEARIFNNPRIFPATATPAEKRDDSITNLLQQRRSSRDKVTAFLREVEENPSSEGEGILDRGLSDPNSKKPKKP
;
A
#
# COMPACT_ATOMS: atom_id res chain seq x y z
N SER A 1 -40.99 -7.12 -17.49
CA SER A 1 -39.61 -7.18 -16.94
C SER A 1 -39.60 -8.11 -15.74
N LYS A 2 -38.70 -9.11 -15.67
CA LYS A 2 -38.66 -10.08 -14.55
C LYS A 2 -37.56 -9.70 -13.55
N PHE A 3 -37.80 -8.67 -12.74
CA PHE A 3 -36.88 -8.23 -11.68
C PHE A 3 -36.39 -9.39 -10.79
N ALA A 4 -37.28 -10.35 -10.48
CA ALA A 4 -36.93 -11.55 -9.74
C ALA A 4 -35.84 -12.42 -10.41
N SER A 5 -35.72 -12.42 -11.74
CA SER A 5 -34.65 -13.14 -12.44
C SER A 5 -33.30 -12.44 -12.28
N PHE A 6 -33.29 -11.11 -12.24
CA PHE A 6 -32.10 -10.32 -11.95
C PHE A 6 -31.61 -10.57 -10.52
N ILE A 7 -32.50 -10.52 -9.53
CA ILE A 7 -32.16 -10.84 -8.13
C ILE A 7 -31.59 -12.25 -7.99
N LYS A 8 -32.15 -13.23 -8.70
CA LYS A 8 -31.60 -14.60 -8.71
C LYS A 8 -30.18 -14.66 -9.26
N GLN A 9 -29.86 -13.90 -10.31
CA GLN A 9 -28.50 -13.85 -10.84
C GLN A 9 -27.52 -13.24 -9.83
N LEU A 10 -27.89 -12.13 -9.20
CA LEU A 10 -27.09 -11.51 -8.15
C LEU A 10 -26.80 -12.49 -7.00
N ASN A 11 -27.83 -13.17 -6.50
CA ASN A 11 -27.67 -14.17 -5.44
C ASN A 11 -26.75 -15.33 -5.86
N ASN A 12 -26.77 -15.74 -7.14
CA ASN A 12 -25.89 -16.80 -7.63
C ASN A 12 -24.41 -16.37 -7.67
N TYR A 13 -24.11 -15.07 -7.68
CA TYR A 13 -22.75 -14.52 -7.62
C TYR A 13 -22.45 -13.92 -6.24
N ASP A 14 -23.17 -14.37 -5.20
CA ASP A 14 -22.97 -13.95 -3.81
C ASP A 14 -23.16 -12.45 -3.52
N PHE A 15 -23.90 -11.74 -4.37
CA PHE A 15 -24.26 -10.36 -4.06
C PHE A 15 -25.30 -10.34 -2.95
N HIS A 16 -25.10 -9.45 -1.98
CA HIS A 16 -25.99 -9.31 -0.83
C HIS A 16 -26.70 -7.97 -0.85
N ASN A 17 -27.97 -7.97 -0.44
CA ASN A 17 -28.72 -6.75 -0.23
C ASN A 17 -28.17 -6.02 1.01
N VAL A 18 -27.68 -4.80 0.82
CA VAL A 18 -27.25 -3.93 1.91
C VAL A 18 -28.35 -2.90 2.16
N THR A 19 -29.11 -3.12 3.23
CA THR A 19 -30.05 -2.11 3.72
C THR A 19 -29.26 -0.94 4.28
N SER A 20 -29.40 0.24 3.66
CA SER A 20 -28.77 1.45 4.18
C SER A 20 -29.35 1.76 5.57
N LYS A 21 -28.49 1.96 6.57
CA LYS A 21 -28.92 2.38 7.92
C LYS A 21 -29.43 3.83 7.98
N ILE A 22 -29.57 4.50 6.84
CA ILE A 22 -29.99 5.90 6.77
C ILE A 22 -31.47 5.94 7.15
N PRO A 23 -31.86 6.76 8.15
CA PRO A 23 -33.25 6.88 8.55
C PRO A 23 -34.11 7.24 7.34
N TYR A 24 -35.20 6.50 7.16
CA TYR A 24 -36.17 6.73 6.10
C TYR A 24 -36.72 8.16 6.19
N GLU A 25 -36.32 9.03 5.26
CA GLU A 25 -37.01 10.29 5.04
C GLU A 25 -38.29 9.98 4.26
N GLU A 26 -39.43 10.25 4.88
CA GLU A 26 -40.77 9.96 4.36
C GLU A 26 -40.93 10.53 2.95
N GLY A 27 -41.03 9.64 1.95
CA GLY A 27 -41.21 10.00 0.54
C GLY A 27 -40.03 9.68 -0.39
N LYS A 28 -38.86 9.31 0.13
CA LYS A 28 -37.75 8.82 -0.71
C LYS A 28 -37.85 7.31 -0.88
N LYS A 29 -38.03 6.85 -2.12
CA LYS A 29 -37.99 5.43 -2.49
C LYS A 29 -36.65 4.85 -2.04
N GLU A 30 -36.69 3.90 -1.11
CA GLU A 30 -35.50 3.20 -0.65
C GLU A 30 -34.87 2.46 -1.83
N TRP A 31 -33.67 2.87 -2.22
CA TRP A 31 -32.91 2.18 -3.24
C TRP A 31 -32.22 0.99 -2.59
N THR A 32 -32.59 -0.21 -3.03
CA THR A 32 -31.90 -1.44 -2.63
C THR A 32 -30.55 -1.50 -3.33
N TYR A 33 -29.46 -1.37 -2.57
CA TYR A 33 -28.11 -1.55 -3.10
C TYR A 33 -27.65 -2.99 -2.87
N PHE A 34 -26.98 -3.56 -3.87
CA PHE A 34 -26.35 -4.87 -3.78
C PHE A 34 -24.84 -4.69 -3.66
N ASN A 35 -24.23 -5.36 -2.70
CA ASN A 35 -22.79 -5.29 -2.47
C ASN A 35 -22.12 -6.65 -2.64
N HIS A 36 -20.87 -6.62 -3.07
CA HIS A 36 -19.97 -7.78 -3.17
C HIS A 36 -18.53 -7.27 -3.03
N ASP A 37 -17.70 -7.94 -2.24
CA ASP A 37 -16.37 -7.43 -1.86
C ASP A 37 -15.45 -7.13 -3.06
N TYR A 38 -15.57 -7.94 -4.12
CA TYR A 38 -14.82 -7.81 -5.36
C TYR A 38 -15.51 -6.97 -6.45
N PHE A 39 -16.68 -6.36 -6.17
CA PHE A 39 -17.39 -5.50 -7.12
C PHE A 39 -17.20 -4.02 -6.74
N GLN A 40 -16.16 -3.39 -7.27
CA GLN A 40 -15.83 -1.98 -6.97
C GLN A 40 -15.79 -1.13 -8.27
N PRO A 41 -16.19 0.16 -8.21
CA PRO A 41 -16.35 1.00 -9.41
C PRO A 41 -15.11 1.11 -10.31
N ASP A 42 -13.91 1.13 -9.71
CA ASP A 42 -12.66 1.40 -10.42
C ASP A 42 -11.75 0.16 -10.53
N ARG A 43 -12.26 -1.03 -10.19
CA ARG A 43 -11.47 -2.27 -10.10
C ARG A 43 -12.07 -3.39 -10.93
N ALA A 44 -12.04 -3.22 -12.25
CA ALA A 44 -12.50 -4.24 -13.20
C ALA A 44 -11.67 -5.53 -13.14
N ASP A 45 -10.40 -5.45 -12.71
CA ASP A 45 -9.50 -6.57 -12.49
C ASP A 45 -10.06 -7.57 -11.44
N LEU A 46 -10.81 -7.08 -10.46
CA LEU A 46 -11.35 -7.91 -9.38
C LEU A 46 -12.58 -8.73 -9.80
N LEU A 47 -13.22 -8.39 -10.92
CA LEU A 47 -14.40 -9.11 -11.41
C LEU A 47 -14.10 -10.58 -11.73
N GLN A 48 -12.84 -10.92 -12.02
CA GLN A 48 -12.42 -12.31 -12.27
C GLN A 48 -12.57 -13.23 -11.04
N TYR A 49 -12.61 -12.67 -9.83
CA TYR A 49 -12.78 -13.41 -8.58
C TYR A 49 -14.26 -13.64 -8.22
N ILE A 50 -15.19 -13.07 -8.98
CA ILE A 50 -16.63 -13.27 -8.78
C ILE A 50 -17.02 -14.57 -9.49
N HIS A 51 -17.18 -15.64 -8.72
CA HIS A 51 -17.52 -16.95 -9.24
C HIS A 51 -18.99 -17.30 -9.00
N LEU A 52 -19.57 -18.06 -9.92
CA LEU A 52 -20.91 -18.60 -9.77
C LEU A 52 -20.92 -19.60 -8.59
N ARG A 53 -21.77 -19.37 -7.59
CA ARG A 53 -22.02 -20.34 -6.51
C ARG A 53 -22.55 -21.62 -7.13
N LYS A 54 -21.79 -22.70 -6.97
CA LYS A 54 -22.27 -24.04 -7.33
C LYS A 54 -23.35 -24.41 -6.34
N LYS A 55 -24.48 -24.87 -6.87
CA LYS A 55 -25.67 -25.25 -6.10
C LYS A 55 -25.33 -26.49 -5.25
N GLY A 56 -24.73 -26.29 -4.08
CA GLY A 56 -24.23 -27.37 -3.22
C GLY A 56 -23.31 -26.95 -2.06
N ASP A 57 -22.56 -25.85 -2.17
CA ASP A 57 -21.51 -25.52 -1.18
C ASP A 57 -22.00 -24.79 0.09
N ASP A 58 -23.24 -24.28 0.10
CA ASP A 58 -23.72 -23.40 1.18
C ASP A 58 -24.01 -24.12 2.52
N ASN A 59 -23.93 -25.45 2.56
CA ASN A 59 -24.16 -26.22 3.79
C ASN A 59 -22.90 -26.69 4.49
N ASP A 60 -21.71 -26.60 3.88
CA ASP A 60 -20.49 -27.16 4.47
C ASP A 60 -19.70 -26.18 5.34
N GLU A 61 -19.96 -24.88 5.26
CA GLU A 61 -19.20 -23.90 6.06
C GLU A 61 -19.63 -23.83 7.53
N LYS A 62 -20.76 -24.46 7.91
CA LYS A 62 -21.26 -24.46 9.30
C LYS A 62 -20.91 -25.72 10.11
N MET A 63 -20.37 -26.80 9.52
CA MET A 63 -20.22 -28.09 10.23
C MET A 63 -18.80 -28.67 10.32
N VAL A 64 -17.76 -27.97 9.85
CA VAL A 64 -16.35 -28.43 9.92
C VAL A 64 -15.57 -27.78 11.08
N ARG A 65 -16.16 -27.67 12.27
CA ARG A 65 -15.40 -27.33 13.51
C ARG A 65 -15.13 -28.54 14.41
N THR A 66 -15.76 -29.65 14.11
CA THR A 66 -15.71 -30.93 14.82
C THR A 66 -14.58 -31.91 14.45
N LYS A 67 -13.35 -31.87 15.01
CA LYS A 67 -12.45 -33.06 15.12
C LYS A 67 -11.39 -33.44 14.04
N SER A 68 -11.00 -32.62 13.06
CA SER A 68 -9.69 -32.80 12.34
C SER A 68 -8.66 -31.68 12.62
N SER A 69 -8.96 -30.88 13.64
CA SER A 69 -8.48 -29.52 13.82
C SER A 69 -7.20 -29.38 14.67
N HIS A 70 -6.30 -30.36 14.70
CA HIS A 70 -5.04 -30.24 15.48
C HIS A 70 -3.78 -30.20 14.63
N LYS A 71 -3.75 -30.81 13.44
CA LYS A 71 -2.57 -30.74 12.56
C LYS A 71 -2.61 -29.56 11.59
N LYS A 72 -3.77 -29.27 10.95
CA LYS A 72 -3.93 -28.09 10.07
C LYS A 72 -3.93 -26.76 10.82
N ARG A 73 -4.32 -26.76 12.10
CA ARG A 73 -4.34 -25.58 12.98
C ARG A 73 -2.93 -25.14 13.41
N ARG A 74 -1.97 -26.07 13.47
CA ARG A 74 -0.56 -25.73 13.73
C ARG A 74 0.10 -25.03 12.54
N LEU A 75 -0.05 -25.57 11.34
CA LEU A 75 0.50 -24.94 10.12
C LEU A 75 -0.10 -23.54 9.88
N GLN A 76 -1.41 -23.35 10.10
CA GLN A 76 -2.02 -22.02 10.00
C GLN A 76 -1.52 -21.05 11.09
N SER A 77 -1.29 -21.54 12.31
CA SER A 77 -0.72 -20.73 13.40
C SER A 77 0.70 -20.27 13.09
N ASP A 78 1.52 -21.15 12.51
CA ASP A 78 2.91 -20.84 12.16
C ASP A 78 2.96 -19.80 11.03
N THR A 79 2.11 -19.94 10.00
CA THR A 79 2.01 -18.93 8.92
C THR A 79 1.47 -17.58 9.41
N LEU A 80 0.53 -17.57 10.36
CA LEU A 80 0.01 -16.32 10.93
C LEU A 80 1.07 -15.63 11.79
N GLN A 81 1.84 -16.40 12.55
CA GLN A 81 2.93 -15.90 13.35
C GLN A 81 4.05 -15.32 12.47
N GLU A 82 4.42 -16.00 11.39
CA GLU A 82 5.38 -15.50 10.41
C GLU A 82 4.88 -14.19 9.77
N THR A 83 3.61 -14.14 9.36
CA THR A 83 3.00 -12.92 8.79
C THR A 83 3.03 -11.75 9.79
N MET A 84 2.70 -11.99 11.06
CA MET A 84 2.76 -10.98 12.13
C MET A 84 4.18 -10.49 12.36
N THR A 85 5.17 -11.38 12.40
CA THR A 85 6.58 -10.99 12.56
C THR A 85 7.10 -10.21 11.36
N SER A 86 6.70 -10.58 10.14
CA SER A 86 7.04 -9.86 8.92
C SER A 86 6.45 -8.45 8.94
N GLN A 87 5.15 -8.32 9.24
CA GLN A 87 4.49 -7.01 9.35
C GLN A 87 5.10 -6.15 10.45
N GLN A 88 5.48 -6.74 11.58
CA GLN A 88 6.14 -6.01 12.66
C GLN A 88 7.53 -5.52 12.23
N SER A 89 8.29 -6.33 11.51
CA SER A 89 9.59 -5.92 10.97
C SER A 89 9.45 -4.77 9.95
N GLU A 90 8.41 -4.81 9.11
CA GLU A 90 8.13 -3.76 8.14
C GLU A 90 7.73 -2.43 8.82
N MET A 91 6.89 -2.49 9.85
CA MET A 91 6.55 -1.30 10.65
C MET A 91 7.80 -0.70 11.32
N THR A 92 8.68 -1.51 11.89
CA THR A 92 9.92 -0.98 12.50
C THR A 92 10.84 -0.34 11.46
N SER A 93 10.90 -0.89 10.24
CA SER A 93 11.66 -0.31 9.13
C SER A 93 11.08 1.04 8.70
N LEU A 94 9.76 1.12 8.52
CA LEU A 94 9.07 2.36 8.18
C LEU A 94 9.24 3.41 9.26
N GLN A 95 9.15 3.03 10.54
CA GLN A 95 9.38 3.93 11.65
C GLN A 95 10.81 4.50 11.64
N LYS A 96 11.80 3.67 11.36
CA LYS A 96 13.20 4.11 11.22
C LYS A 96 13.37 5.08 10.04
N GLN A 97 12.72 4.82 8.92
CA GLN A 97 12.75 5.69 7.74
C GLN A 97 12.13 7.06 8.02
N VAL A 98 10.96 7.10 8.67
CA VAL A 98 10.30 8.35 9.08
C VAL A 98 11.19 9.14 10.03
N HIS A 99 11.85 8.48 10.98
CA HIS A 99 12.76 9.15 11.91
C HIS A 99 13.98 9.75 11.20
N GLN A 100 14.54 9.05 10.21
CA GLN A 100 15.62 9.57 9.37
C GLN A 100 15.17 10.79 8.55
N GLN A 101 13.97 10.75 7.97
CA GLN A 101 13.40 11.89 7.24
C GLN A 101 13.16 13.10 8.15
N ALA A 102 12.63 12.89 9.36
CA ALA A 102 12.44 13.96 10.33
C ALA A 102 13.78 14.66 10.69
N ASN A 103 14.84 13.88 10.90
CA ASN A 103 16.17 14.43 11.18
C ASN A 103 16.74 15.21 9.99
N ALA A 104 16.52 14.75 8.76
CA ALA A 104 16.94 15.49 7.56
C ALA A 104 16.21 16.83 7.42
N ILE A 105 14.90 16.87 7.73
CA ILE A 105 14.11 18.10 7.73
C ILE A 105 14.64 19.08 8.78
N LEU A 106 14.97 18.62 9.98
CA LEU A 106 15.54 19.46 11.02
C LEU A 106 16.88 20.09 10.59
N GLN A 107 17.77 19.31 9.96
CA GLN A 107 19.03 19.83 9.44
C GLN A 107 18.82 20.89 8.34
N LEU A 108 17.91 20.63 7.40
CA LEU A 108 17.59 21.61 6.36
C LEU A 108 17.03 22.91 6.95
N LYS A 109 16.19 22.81 7.99
CA LYS A 109 15.66 23.97 8.70
C LYS A 109 16.78 24.78 9.35
N THR A 110 17.70 24.14 10.07
CA THR A 110 18.85 24.82 10.67
C THR A 110 19.69 25.53 9.61
N ASN A 111 19.98 24.88 8.48
CA ASN A 111 20.72 25.49 7.38
C ASN A 111 19.99 26.71 6.78
N LEU A 112 18.66 26.65 6.65
CA LEU A 112 17.86 27.78 6.16
C LEU A 112 17.88 28.97 7.14
N ASP A 113 17.80 28.68 8.44
CA ASP A 113 17.88 29.72 9.48
C ASP A 113 19.28 30.37 9.51
N GLU A 114 20.35 29.59 9.31
CA GLU A 114 21.71 30.10 9.16
C GLU A 114 21.86 31.00 7.91
N MET A 115 21.37 30.56 6.75
CA MET A 115 21.39 31.39 5.54
C MET A 115 20.58 32.68 5.71
N ARG A 116 19.45 32.63 6.41
CA ARG A 116 18.64 33.81 6.72
C ARG A 116 19.42 34.80 7.56
N ASN A 117 20.16 34.33 8.57
CA ASN A 117 21.00 35.20 9.40
C ASN A 117 22.12 35.84 8.57
N VAL A 118 22.78 35.09 7.69
CA VAL A 118 23.82 35.62 6.78
C VAL A 118 23.25 36.72 5.87
N ILE A 119 22.05 36.52 5.31
CA ILE A 119 21.39 37.52 4.48
C ILE A 119 21.08 38.80 5.29
N GLN A 120 20.61 38.66 6.53
CA GLN A 120 20.33 39.81 7.40
C GLN A 120 21.60 40.57 7.76
N GLU A 121 22.69 39.87 8.10
CA GLU A 121 23.98 40.49 8.37
C GLU A 121 24.51 41.23 7.14
N MET A 122 24.37 40.63 5.95
CA MET A 122 24.75 41.27 4.69
C MET A 122 23.91 42.52 4.42
N GLN A 123 22.60 42.50 4.67
CA GLN A 123 21.74 43.67 4.55
C GLN A 123 22.14 44.80 5.51
N VAL A 124 22.49 44.47 6.75
CA VAL A 124 22.96 45.47 7.74
C VAL A 124 24.32 46.05 7.33
N ALA A 125 25.25 45.22 6.85
CA ALA A 125 26.55 45.68 6.37
C ALA A 125 26.40 46.60 5.14
N MET A 126 25.59 46.21 4.15
CA MET A 126 25.31 47.03 2.96
C MET A 126 24.57 48.34 3.31
N GLY A 127 23.68 48.31 4.32
CA GLY A 127 22.98 49.50 4.80
C GLY A 127 23.90 50.51 5.51
N ARG A 128 25.03 50.06 6.07
CA ARG A 128 26.04 50.93 6.69
C ARG A 128 27.01 51.55 5.68
N ASP A 129 27.39 50.84 4.63
CA ASP A 129 28.43 51.28 3.69
C ASP A 129 27.90 51.92 2.38
N GLY A 130 26.60 51.86 2.09
CA GLY A 130 26.09 52.50 0.87
C GLY A 130 24.60 52.26 0.59
N GLY A 131 23.72 52.91 1.35
CA GLY A 131 22.26 52.91 1.16
C GLY A 131 21.75 53.59 -0.12
N THR A 132 22.34 53.36 -1.31
CA THR A 132 21.88 54.04 -2.54
C THR A 132 21.91 53.21 -3.83
N ARG A 133 22.29 51.92 -3.84
CA ARG A 133 22.42 51.19 -5.12
C ARG A 133 21.58 49.93 -5.33
N LEU A 134 20.99 49.34 -4.29
CA LEU A 134 20.20 48.10 -4.43
C LEU A 134 18.68 48.30 -4.46
N SER A 135 18.17 49.49 -4.11
CA SER A 135 16.74 49.79 -4.30
C SER A 135 16.35 50.00 -5.78
N MET A 136 17.31 50.02 -6.70
CA MET A 136 17.03 50.09 -8.15
C MET A 136 16.80 48.72 -8.81
N ILE A 137 17.00 47.60 -8.11
CA ILE A 137 16.77 46.26 -8.68
C ILE A 137 15.35 45.73 -8.38
N PHE A 138 14.65 46.30 -7.40
CA PHE A 138 13.32 45.83 -6.99
C PHE A 138 12.21 46.89 -7.09
N SER A 139 12.47 48.03 -7.76
CA SER A 139 11.46 49.10 -7.89
C SER A 139 11.14 49.50 -9.32
N ASP A 140 11.65 48.77 -10.32
CA ASP A 140 11.17 48.93 -11.69
C ASP A 140 10.20 47.79 -11.99
N GLU A 141 8.90 48.09 -11.92
CA GLU A 141 7.82 47.31 -12.54
C GLU A 141 7.89 47.45 -14.07
N GLY A 142 9.09 47.30 -14.64
CA GLY A 142 9.32 47.21 -16.07
C GLY A 142 8.98 45.82 -16.54
N GLU A 143 8.09 45.73 -17.54
CA GLU A 143 7.68 44.51 -18.23
C GLU A 143 8.88 43.57 -18.45
N PHE A 144 8.81 42.42 -17.77
CA PHE A 144 9.85 41.41 -17.74
C PHE A 144 9.93 40.72 -19.10
N ASN A 145 10.99 40.99 -19.86
CA ASN A 145 11.21 40.41 -21.17
C ASN A 145 11.81 39.00 -21.00
N GLU A 146 11.08 37.94 -21.39
CA GLU A 146 11.46 36.52 -21.21
C GLU A 146 12.82 36.14 -21.83
N GLU A 147 13.39 36.95 -22.71
CA GLU A 147 14.70 36.66 -23.34
C GLU A 147 15.92 36.89 -22.44
N GLU A 148 15.81 37.67 -21.36
CA GLU A 148 16.98 38.03 -20.52
C GLU A 148 17.25 37.01 -19.39
N GLU A 149 16.25 36.23 -18.95
CA GLU A 149 16.45 35.11 -18.00
C GLU A 149 17.35 34.00 -18.56
N ALA A 150 17.32 33.76 -19.88
CA ALA A 150 18.11 32.72 -20.52
C ALA A 150 19.63 33.01 -20.52
N ARG A 151 20.05 34.26 -20.28
CA ARG A 151 21.46 34.65 -20.26
C ARG A 151 22.10 34.53 -18.88
N ILE A 152 21.34 34.72 -17.80
CA ILE A 152 21.88 34.69 -16.44
C ILE A 152 22.12 33.24 -15.98
N PHE A 153 21.31 32.28 -16.44
CA PHE A 153 21.48 30.86 -16.11
C PHE A 153 22.61 30.14 -16.87
N ASN A 154 23.26 30.79 -17.84
CA ASN A 154 24.31 30.17 -18.68
C ASN A 154 25.74 30.68 -18.39
N ASN A 155 25.97 31.38 -17.27
CA ASN A 155 27.31 31.88 -16.92
C ASN A 155 27.93 31.10 -15.74
N PRO A 156 28.80 30.10 -15.98
CA PRO A 156 29.30 29.18 -14.95
C PRO A 156 30.42 29.76 -14.07
N ARG A 157 30.53 31.09 -13.92
CA ARG A 157 31.77 31.71 -13.40
C ARG A 157 31.67 32.50 -12.09
N ILE A 158 30.55 32.43 -11.37
CA ILE A 158 30.39 33.22 -10.12
C ILE A 158 29.90 32.36 -8.95
N PHE A 159 30.61 31.27 -8.62
CA PHE A 159 30.59 30.75 -7.24
C PHE A 159 31.96 30.12 -6.91
N PRO A 160 32.66 30.55 -5.85
CA PRO A 160 33.86 29.87 -5.37
C PRO A 160 33.48 28.52 -4.76
N ALA A 161 34.15 27.47 -5.20
CA ALA A 161 34.05 26.12 -4.67
C ALA A 161 34.39 26.10 -3.18
N THR A 162 33.38 25.99 -2.32
CA THR A 162 33.54 25.54 -0.94
C THR A 162 33.14 24.06 -0.88
N ALA A 163 33.99 23.28 -0.20
CA ALA A 163 34.07 21.83 -0.28
C ALA A 163 32.71 21.11 -0.08
N THR A 164 32.42 20.21 -1.01
CA THR A 164 31.24 19.33 -1.02
C THR A 164 31.33 18.22 0.04
N PRO A 165 30.27 17.95 0.83
CA PRO A 165 30.08 16.67 1.53
C PRO A 165 29.47 15.62 0.59
N ALA A 166 30.08 15.42 -0.58
CA ALA A 166 29.62 14.45 -1.58
C ALA A 166 29.94 12.99 -1.18
N GLU A 167 31.00 12.78 -0.40
CA GLU A 167 31.53 11.44 -0.12
C GLU A 167 30.62 10.59 0.79
N LYS A 168 29.77 11.21 1.63
CA LYS A 168 28.88 10.47 2.56
C LYS A 168 27.53 10.06 1.95
N ARG A 169 27.16 10.57 0.78
CA ARG A 169 25.89 10.17 0.12
C ARG A 169 26.03 8.87 -0.67
N ASP A 170 27.21 8.61 -1.22
CA ASP A 170 27.48 7.42 -2.03
C ASP A 170 27.49 6.13 -1.17
N ASP A 171 27.94 6.22 0.09
CA ASP A 171 27.93 5.09 1.03
C ASP A 171 26.51 4.62 1.42
N SER A 172 25.54 5.54 1.44
CA SER A 172 24.15 5.19 1.77
C SER A 172 23.45 4.49 0.59
N ILE A 173 23.71 4.96 -0.62
CA ILE A 173 23.17 4.38 -1.86
C ILE A 173 23.77 3.00 -2.11
N THR A 174 25.07 2.83 -1.91
CA THR A 174 25.75 1.54 -2.07
C THR A 174 25.25 0.52 -1.04
N ASN A 175 25.07 0.90 0.23
CA ASN A 175 24.49 0.02 1.25
C ASN A 175 23.04 -0.42 0.91
N LEU A 176 22.22 0.49 0.40
CA LEU A 176 20.84 0.17 -0.01
C LEU A 176 20.80 -0.78 -1.22
N LEU A 177 21.70 -0.58 -2.18
CA LEU A 177 21.85 -1.48 -3.34
C LEU A 177 22.37 -2.86 -2.93
N GLN A 178 23.32 -2.92 -1.98
CA GLN A 178 23.84 -4.17 -1.41
C GLN A 178 22.71 -4.97 -0.73
N GLN A 179 21.87 -4.29 0.06
CA GLN A 179 20.72 -4.90 0.74
C GLN A 179 19.69 -5.44 -0.27
N ARG A 180 19.37 -4.69 -1.33
CA ARG A 180 18.45 -5.14 -2.39
C ARG A 180 18.96 -6.37 -3.14
N ARG A 181 20.27 -6.45 -3.41
CA ARG A 181 20.89 -7.64 -4.03
C ARG A 181 20.76 -8.88 -3.15
N SER A 182 21.06 -8.76 -1.86
CA SER A 182 20.94 -9.88 -0.91
C SER A 182 19.51 -10.42 -0.82
N SER A 183 18.49 -9.55 -0.78
CA SER A 183 17.09 -9.99 -0.76
C SER A 183 16.67 -10.69 -2.04
N ARG A 184 17.14 -10.20 -3.21
CA ARG A 184 16.85 -10.82 -4.51
C ARG A 184 17.47 -12.22 -4.61
N ASP A 185 18.69 -12.41 -4.13
CA ASP A 185 19.36 -13.71 -4.18
C ASP A 185 18.65 -14.75 -3.30
N LYS A 186 18.14 -14.35 -2.13
CA LYS A 186 17.34 -15.22 -1.26
C LYS A 186 16.03 -15.68 -1.90
N VAL A 187 15.31 -14.77 -2.58
CA VAL A 187 14.07 -15.12 -3.30
C VAL A 187 14.38 -16.07 -4.46
N THR A 188 15.48 -15.83 -5.17
CA THR A 188 15.89 -16.67 -6.30
C THR A 188 16.29 -18.08 -5.83
N ALA A 189 16.98 -18.19 -4.69
CA ALA A 189 17.31 -19.47 -4.08
C ALA A 189 16.06 -20.25 -3.63
N PHE A 190 15.07 -19.57 -3.02
CA PHE A 190 13.81 -20.19 -2.62
C PHE A 190 13.01 -20.73 -3.81
N LEU A 191 12.91 -19.94 -4.89
CA LEU A 191 12.22 -20.39 -6.10
C LEU A 191 12.90 -21.61 -6.72
N ARG A 192 14.24 -21.67 -6.70
CA ARG A 192 14.99 -22.84 -7.16
C ARG A 192 14.72 -24.06 -6.28
N GLU A 193 14.65 -23.90 -4.96
CA GLU A 193 14.36 -25.01 -4.03
C GLU A 193 12.96 -25.60 -4.24
N VAL A 194 11.97 -24.75 -4.57
CA VAL A 194 10.61 -25.17 -4.92
C VAL A 194 10.57 -25.91 -6.26
N GLU A 195 11.40 -25.50 -7.22
CA GLU A 195 11.46 -26.12 -8.55
C GLU A 195 12.25 -27.45 -8.55
N GLU A 196 13.27 -27.58 -7.69
CA GLU A 196 14.07 -28.80 -7.55
C GLU A 196 13.40 -29.88 -6.69
N ASN A 197 12.40 -29.54 -5.86
CA ASN A 197 11.62 -30.49 -5.06
C ASN A 197 10.10 -30.41 -5.35
N PRO A 198 9.63 -30.78 -6.56
CA PRO A 198 8.22 -30.98 -6.80
C PRO A 198 7.76 -32.21 -6.02
N SER A 199 7.25 -32.00 -4.80
CA SER A 199 6.73 -33.04 -3.91
C SER A 199 5.80 -33.99 -4.67
N SER A 200 6.28 -35.21 -4.94
CA SER A 200 5.64 -36.24 -5.76
C SER A 200 4.53 -37.01 -5.03
N GLU A 201 3.85 -36.40 -4.06
CA GLU A 201 2.78 -37.06 -3.31
C GLU A 201 1.43 -36.42 -3.61
N GLY A 202 0.70 -37.02 -4.55
CA GLY A 202 -0.65 -36.58 -4.87
C GLY A 202 -1.42 -37.39 -5.91
N GLU A 203 -0.96 -38.57 -6.33
CA GLU A 203 -1.82 -39.55 -7.00
C GLU A 203 -2.44 -40.50 -5.98
N GLY A 204 -3.75 -40.71 -6.11
CA GLY A 204 -4.45 -41.84 -5.50
C GLY A 204 -5.34 -41.47 -4.32
N ILE A 205 -6.65 -41.45 -4.56
CA ILE A 205 -7.61 -42.40 -3.98
C ILE A 205 -9.00 -41.91 -4.37
N LEU A 206 -9.46 -42.42 -5.51
CA LEU A 206 -10.88 -42.68 -5.74
C LEU A 206 -11.26 -43.92 -4.89
N ASP A 207 -12.53 -43.97 -4.51
CA ASP A 207 -13.31 -45.18 -4.23
C ASP A 207 -13.81 -45.38 -2.78
N ARG A 208 -15.10 -45.75 -2.75
CA ARG A 208 -15.91 -46.38 -1.69
C ARG A 208 -16.59 -45.50 -0.64
N GLY A 209 -17.92 -45.62 -0.63
CA GLY A 209 -18.62 -45.74 0.65
C GLY A 209 -20.04 -45.20 0.71
N LEU A 210 -20.92 -45.56 -0.24
CA LEU A 210 -22.36 -45.56 0.03
C LEU A 210 -22.64 -46.47 1.22
N SER A 211 -23.09 -45.90 2.34
CA SER A 211 -23.77 -46.63 3.42
C SER A 211 -24.57 -45.65 4.27
N ASP A 212 -25.86 -45.59 3.97
CA ASP A 212 -26.93 -45.13 4.84
C ASP A 212 -27.02 -46.09 6.04
N PRO A 213 -26.97 -45.60 7.28
CA PRO A 213 -28.01 -46.05 8.18
C PRO A 213 -28.47 -44.97 9.17
N ASN A 214 -29.77 -45.04 9.43
CA ASN A 214 -30.44 -44.71 10.69
C ASN A 214 -31.24 -43.40 10.70
N SER A 215 -32.31 -43.45 9.90
CA SER A 215 -33.63 -42.99 10.31
C SER A 215 -33.95 -43.35 11.78
N LYS A 216 -34.01 -42.37 12.69
CA LYS A 216 -34.86 -42.47 13.89
C LYS A 216 -35.53 -41.12 14.20
N LYS A 217 -36.85 -41.09 13.99
CA LYS A 217 -37.79 -40.03 14.34
C LYS A 217 -37.88 -39.85 15.87
N PRO A 218 -38.07 -38.63 16.39
CA PRO A 218 -38.58 -38.44 17.74
C PRO A 218 -40.13 -38.47 17.75
N LYS A 219 -40.70 -39.31 18.62
CA LYS A 219 -42.10 -39.20 19.09
C LYS A 219 -42.19 -37.97 20.00
N LYS A 220 -43.16 -37.09 19.75
CA LYS A 220 -43.57 -36.07 20.72
C LYS A 220 -44.57 -36.66 21.72
N PRO A 221 -44.56 -36.20 22.98
CA PRO A 221 -45.63 -36.44 23.95
C PRO A 221 -46.92 -35.73 23.56
#